data_AF-A0A521Y5E9-F1
#
_entry.id   AF-A0A521Y5E9-F1
#
_cell.length_a   1.000
_cell.length_b   1.000
_cell.length_c   1.000
_cell.angle_alpha   90.00
_cell.angle_beta   90.00
_cell.angle_gamma   90.00
#
_symmetry.space_group_name_H-M   'P 1'
#
loop_
_entity.id
_entity.type
_entity.pdbx_description
1 polymer ?
#
loop_
_entity_poly.entity_id
_entity_poly.type
_entity_poly.pdbx_seq_one_letter_code
_entity_poly.pdbx_strand_id
1 'polypeptide(L)'
;QLPMVDGVMIGRAAYANPYLLASLQAKYFKNKPILSRHEVVYHLLPYIRDQLKNKVKLHAITRHILGLFQGQRGAAAWRRYLSQHACQSGAGAEVLEQALALISNE
;
A
#
# COMPACT_ATOMS: atom_id res chain seq x y z
N GLN A 1 -20.02 12.82 -11.01
CA GLN A 1 -19.15 13.64 -11.88
C GLN A 1 -19.33 15.10 -11.48
N LEU A 2 -18.29 15.92 -11.56
CA LEU A 2 -18.41 17.36 -11.41
C LEU A 2 -18.62 17.93 -12.82
N PRO A 3 -19.83 18.40 -13.17
CA PRO A 3 -20.20 18.68 -14.56
C PRO A 3 -19.49 19.90 -15.18
N MET A 4 -18.72 20.67 -14.40
CA MET A 4 -18.11 21.94 -14.84
C MET A 4 -16.59 21.91 -14.96
N VAL A 5 -15.92 20.77 -14.80
CA VAL A 5 -14.45 20.68 -14.86
C VAL A 5 -13.98 19.46 -15.65
N ASP A 6 -12.90 19.62 -16.40
CA ASP A 6 -12.27 18.55 -17.19
C ASP A 6 -11.37 17.63 -16.36
N GLY A 7 -11.01 18.06 -15.15
CA GLY A 7 -10.08 17.35 -14.29
C GLY A 7 -10.31 17.62 -12.80
N VAL A 8 -9.81 16.70 -11.97
CA VAL A 8 -9.88 16.80 -10.51
C VAL A 8 -8.54 16.41 -9.90
N MET A 9 -8.14 17.10 -8.83
CA MET A 9 -6.98 16.72 -8.02
C MET A 9 -7.43 15.89 -6.82
N ILE A 10 -6.76 14.76 -6.57
CA ILE A 10 -6.98 13.91 -5.40
C ILE A 10 -5.73 13.93 -4.53
N GLY A 11 -5.78 14.69 -3.43
CA GLY A 11 -4.68 14.78 -2.46
C GLY A 11 -4.84 13.78 -1.30
N ARG A 12 -5.30 14.28 -0.14
CA ARG A 12 -5.41 13.53 1.13
C ARG A 12 -6.08 12.16 1.00
N ALA A 13 -7.12 12.04 0.16
CA ALA A 13 -7.82 10.78 -0.03
C ALA A 13 -6.94 9.69 -0.68
N ALA A 14 -6.08 10.06 -1.64
CA ALA A 14 -5.15 9.12 -2.26
C ALA A 14 -4.08 8.64 -1.27
N TYR A 15 -3.64 9.50 -0.34
CA TYR A 15 -2.68 9.09 0.69
C TYR A 15 -3.32 8.22 1.78
N ALA A 16 -4.56 8.56 2.19
CA ALA A 16 -5.28 7.80 3.20
C ALA A 16 -5.69 6.40 2.72
N ASN A 17 -6.15 6.29 1.47
CA ASN A 17 -6.54 5.04 0.83
C ASN A 17 -5.92 4.96 -0.58
N PRO A 18 -4.65 4.51 -0.72
CA PRO A 18 -3.98 4.45 -2.02
C PRO A 18 -4.73 3.61 -3.07
N TYR A 19 -5.41 2.55 -2.63
CA TYR A 19 -6.13 1.66 -3.54
C TYR A 19 -7.40 2.29 -4.15
N LEU A 20 -7.85 3.45 -3.65
CA LEU A 20 -8.87 4.28 -4.31
C LEU A 20 -8.50 4.53 -5.79
N LEU A 21 -7.23 4.78 -6.07
CA LEU A 21 -6.76 5.06 -7.42
C LEU A 21 -6.92 3.84 -8.35
N ALA A 22 -6.73 2.62 -7.83
CA ALA A 22 -6.96 1.40 -8.57
C ALA A 22 -8.45 1.24 -8.95
N SER A 23 -9.36 1.55 -8.03
CA SER A 23 -10.81 1.56 -8.30
C SER A 23 -11.20 2.62 -9.34
N LEU A 24 -10.57 3.80 -9.31
CA LEU A 24 -10.77 4.84 -10.33
C LEU A 24 -10.23 4.39 -11.69
N GLN A 25 -9.07 3.74 -11.72
CA GLN A 25 -8.52 3.16 -12.94
C GLN A 25 -9.49 2.14 -13.54
N ALA A 26 -9.98 1.18 -12.77
CA ALA A 26 -10.97 0.20 -13.23
C ALA A 26 -12.21 0.85 -13.86
N LYS A 27 -12.68 1.95 -13.25
CA LYS A 27 -13.91 2.63 -13.65
C LYS A 27 -13.74 3.45 -14.94
N TYR A 28 -12.66 4.20 -15.07
CA TYR A 28 -12.48 5.19 -16.13
C TYR A 28 -11.48 4.76 -17.22
N PHE A 29 -10.53 3.89 -16.88
CA PHE A 29 -9.39 3.52 -17.70
C PHE A 29 -9.36 1.99 -17.85
N LYS A 30 -10.11 1.46 -18.83
CA LYS A 30 -10.30 0.01 -19.08
C LYS A 30 -9.19 -0.61 -19.95
N ASN A 31 -7.97 -0.12 -19.82
CA ASN A 31 -6.85 -0.39 -20.71
C ASN A 31 -5.76 -1.27 -20.08
N LYS A 32 -5.83 -1.55 -18.77
CA LYS A 32 -4.91 -2.48 -18.08
C LYS A 32 -5.61 -3.27 -16.97
N PRO A 33 -5.16 -4.50 -16.68
CA PRO A 33 -5.61 -5.23 -15.51
C PRO A 33 -5.27 -4.47 -14.23
N ILE A 34 -6.16 -4.58 -13.23
CA ILE A 34 -5.98 -3.96 -11.93
C ILE A 34 -5.36 -4.99 -11.00
N LEU A 35 -4.18 -4.67 -10.48
CA LEU A 35 -3.50 -5.49 -9.48
C LEU A 35 -4.29 -5.48 -8.18
N SER A 36 -4.45 -6.64 -7.56
CA SER A 36 -4.89 -6.80 -6.18
C SER A 36 -3.95 -6.08 -5.21
N ARG A 37 -4.42 -5.84 -3.98
CA ARG A 37 -3.57 -5.21 -2.95
C ARG A 37 -2.37 -6.09 -2.60
N HIS A 38 -2.54 -7.40 -2.63
CA HIS A 38 -1.48 -8.37 -2.39
C HIS A 38 -0.41 -8.31 -3.48
N GLU A 39 -0.82 -8.30 -4.76
CA GLU A 39 0.11 -8.13 -5.90
C GLU A 39 0.89 -6.83 -5.81
N VAL A 40 0.23 -5.71 -5.45
CA VAL A 40 0.91 -4.43 -5.22
C VAL A 40 2.02 -4.56 -4.18
N VAL A 41 1.78 -5.27 -3.08
CA VAL A 41 2.80 -5.50 -2.04
C VAL A 41 3.93 -6.40 -2.57
N TYR A 42 3.60 -7.48 -3.28
CA TYR A 42 4.62 -8.36 -3.88
C TYR A 42 5.53 -7.61 -4.86
N HIS A 43 4.97 -6.68 -5.65
CA HIS A 43 5.76 -5.80 -6.52
C HIS A 43 6.62 -4.78 -5.75
N LEU A 44 6.25 -4.44 -4.51
CA LEU A 44 7.02 -3.54 -3.66
C LEU A 44 8.20 -4.22 -2.96
N LEU A 45 8.15 -5.54 -2.73
CA LEU A 45 9.19 -6.29 -2.02
C LEU A 45 10.58 -6.17 -2.65
N PRO A 46 10.79 -6.29 -3.98
CA PRO A 46 12.10 -6.09 -4.60
C PRO A 46 12.66 -4.69 -4.31
N TYR A 47 11.83 -3.66 -4.45
CA TYR A 47 12.21 -2.28 -4.14
C TYR A 47 12.64 -2.14 -2.68
N ILE A 48 11.87 -2.69 -1.73
CA ILE A 48 12.23 -2.66 -0.31
C ILE A 48 13.57 -3.34 -0.07
N ARG A 49 13.80 -4.53 -0.64
CA ARG A 49 15.06 -5.27 -0.48
C ARG A 49 16.25 -4.45 -0.98
N ASP A 50 16.10 -3.74 -2.09
CA ASP A 50 17.17 -2.87 -2.61
C ASP A 50 17.39 -1.61 -1.76
N GLN A 51 16.32 -0.99 -1.26
CA GLN A 51 16.44 0.17 -0.36
C GLN A 51 17.08 -0.21 0.98
N LEU A 52 16.80 -1.39 1.52
CA LEU A 52 17.42 -1.90 2.75
C LEU A 52 18.94 -2.08 2.57
N LYS A 53 19.42 -2.56 1.41
CA LYS A 53 20.86 -2.61 1.10
C LYS A 53 21.51 -1.23 1.12
N ASN A 54 20.75 -0.20 0.73
CA ASN A 54 21.14 1.21 0.79
C ASN A 54 20.97 1.84 2.19
N LYS A 55 20.76 1.03 3.23
CA LYS A 55 20.58 1.45 4.63
C LYS A 55 19.35 2.35 4.86
N VAL A 56 18.37 2.34 3.95
CA VAL A 56 17.09 3.01 4.17
C VAL A 56 16.30 2.20 5.20
N LYS A 57 15.78 2.87 6.23
CA LYS A 57 14.93 2.22 7.25
C LYS A 57 13.62 1.76 6.63
N LEU A 58 13.17 0.54 6.96
CA LEU A 58 11.90 0.00 6.45
C LEU A 58 10.72 0.96 6.68
N HIS A 59 10.63 1.57 7.87
CA HIS A 59 9.58 2.53 8.20
C HIS A 59 9.46 3.70 7.22
N ALA A 60 10.58 4.16 6.61
CA ALA A 60 10.54 5.25 5.63
C ALA A 60 9.74 4.90 4.38
N ILE A 61 9.58 3.61 4.08
CA ILE A 61 8.76 3.10 2.98
C ILE A 61 7.37 2.75 3.51
N THR A 62 7.29 1.98 4.59
CA THR A 62 6.02 1.37 5.03
C THR A 62 5.01 2.37 5.57
N ARG A 63 5.46 3.52 6.08
CA ARG A 63 4.59 4.64 6.50
C ARG A 63 3.65 5.15 5.40
N HIS A 64 3.99 4.92 4.13
CA HIS A 64 3.22 5.37 2.97
C HIS A 64 2.18 4.34 2.50
N ILE A 65 2.20 3.12 3.03
CA ILE A 65 1.30 2.02 2.63
C ILE A 65 0.41 1.51 3.77
N LEU A 66 0.38 2.21 4.92
CA LEU A 66 -0.47 1.86 6.06
C LEU A 66 -1.98 1.86 5.71
N GLY A 67 -2.36 2.67 4.71
CA GLY A 67 -3.72 2.79 4.20
C GLY A 67 -4.08 1.82 3.08
N LEU A 68 -3.14 1.00 2.58
CA LEU A 68 -3.35 0.18 1.38
C LEU A 68 -4.58 -0.74 1.49
N PHE A 69 -4.74 -1.38 2.65
CA PHE A 69 -5.85 -2.29 2.96
C PHE A 69 -7.05 -1.60 3.63
N GLN A 70 -7.19 -0.27 3.54
CA GLN A 70 -8.33 0.43 4.16
C GLN A 70 -9.68 -0.19 3.75
N GLY A 71 -10.52 -0.49 4.73
CA GLY A 71 -11.83 -1.12 4.53
C GLY A 71 -11.81 -2.65 4.36
N GLN A 72 -10.63 -3.28 4.37
CA GLN A 72 -10.51 -4.74 4.26
C GLN A 72 -10.50 -5.42 5.64
N ARG A 73 -10.90 -6.70 5.69
CA ARG A 73 -10.75 -7.54 6.89
C ARG A 73 -9.24 -7.73 7.17
N GLY A 74 -8.84 -7.46 8.41
CA GLY A 74 -7.41 -7.48 8.80
C GLY A 74 -6.67 -6.15 8.65
N ALA A 75 -7.28 -5.11 8.07
CA ALA A 75 -6.63 -3.81 7.85
C ALA A 75 -6.06 -3.15 9.12
N ALA A 76 -6.76 -3.30 10.24
CA ALA A 76 -6.30 -2.80 11.53
C ALA A 76 -5.06 -3.57 12.04
N ALA A 77 -5.03 -4.89 11.82
CA ALA A 77 -3.89 -5.74 12.17
C ALA A 77 -2.67 -5.40 11.30
N TRP A 78 -2.86 -5.27 9.98
CA TRP A 78 -1.83 -4.78 9.04
C TRP A 78 -1.19 -3.47 9.52
N ARG A 79 -2.02 -2.44 9.78
CA ARG A 79 -1.52 -1.13 10.22
C ARG A 79 -0.76 -1.23 11.53
N ARG A 80 -1.31 -1.95 12.52
CA ARG A 80 -0.68 -2.11 13.83
C ARG A 80 0.66 -2.83 13.71
N TYR A 81 0.71 -3.92 12.95
CA TYR A 81 1.90 -4.73 12.77
C TYR A 81 3.04 -3.93 12.15
N LEU A 82 2.78 -3.22 11.05
CA LEU A 82 3.80 -2.39 10.40
C LEU A 82 4.27 -1.24 11.29
N SER A 83 3.36 -0.56 11.99
CA SER A 83 3.74 0.54 12.90
C SER A 83 4.65 0.08 14.04
N GLN A 84 4.50 -1.17 14.48
CA GLN A 84 5.29 -1.75 15.57
C GLN A 84 6.64 -2.28 15.09
N HIS A 85 6.65 -3.05 13.99
CA HIS A 85 7.81 -3.84 13.60
C HIS A 85 8.71 -3.10 12.59
N ALA A 86 8.15 -2.26 11.70
CA ALA A 86 8.95 -1.58 10.70
C ALA A 86 9.85 -0.45 11.26
N CYS A 87 9.56 0.01 12.48
CA CYS A 87 10.36 1.02 13.18
C CYS A 87 11.59 0.42 13.89
N GLN A 88 11.66 -0.91 14.02
CA GLN A 88 12.73 -1.59 14.74
C GLN A 88 14.05 -1.54 13.96
N SER A 89 15.16 -1.54 14.69
CA SER A 89 16.49 -1.67 14.07
C SER A 89 16.62 -3.04 13.42
N GLY A 90 17.08 -3.09 12.17
CA GLY A 90 17.22 -4.34 11.43
C GLY A 90 15.93 -4.90 10.83
N ALA A 91 14.80 -4.20 10.90
CA ALA A 91 13.55 -4.63 10.28
C ALA A 91 13.72 -4.81 8.76
N GLY A 92 13.47 -6.03 8.27
CA GLY A 92 13.61 -6.39 6.87
C GLY A 92 12.29 -6.62 6.14
N ALA A 93 12.37 -7.11 4.90
CA ALA A 93 11.21 -7.33 4.04
C ALA A 93 10.22 -8.35 4.61
N GLU A 94 10.69 -9.28 5.45
CA GLU A 94 9.89 -10.28 6.17
C GLU A 94 8.78 -9.66 7.02
N VAL A 95 8.97 -8.44 7.53
CA VAL A 95 7.94 -7.71 8.28
C VAL A 95 6.71 -7.43 7.41
N LEU A 96 6.90 -7.16 6.11
CA LEU A 96 5.78 -6.96 5.18
C LEU A 96 5.09 -8.26 4.83
N GLU A 97 5.85 -9.34 4.65
CA GLU A 97 5.32 -10.68 4.38
C GLU A 97 4.48 -11.18 5.56
N GLN A 98 4.95 -10.98 6.79
CA GLN A 98 4.21 -11.28 8.02
C GLN A 98 2.97 -10.39 8.18
N ALA A 99 3.05 -9.11 7.82
CA ALA A 99 1.89 -8.24 7.83
C ALA A 99 0.83 -8.68 6.80
N LEU A 100 1.24 -9.12 5.61
CA LEU A 100 0.35 -9.62 4.56
C LEU A 100 -0.44 -10.85 5.04
N ALA A 101 0.20 -11.76 5.78
CA ALA A 101 -0.47 -12.94 6.32
C ALA A 101 -1.63 -12.62 7.29
N LEU A 102 -1.71 -11.38 7.79
CA LEU A 102 -2.81 -10.91 8.64
C LEU A 102 -4.02 -10.40 7.84
N ILE A 103 -3.87 -10.24 6.53
CA ILE A 103 -4.94 -9.88 5.61
C ILE A 103 -5.58 -11.17 5.09
N SER A 104 -6.92 -11.20 5.07
CA SER A 104 -7.63 -12.30 4.42
C SER A 104 -7.41 -12.23 2.91
N ASN A 105 -7.13 -13.36 2.26
CA ASN A 105 -6.98 -13.41 0.80
C ASN A 105 -8.21 -12.78 0.13
N GLU A 106 -7.95 -11.87 -0.83
CA GLU A 106 -8.97 -11.21 -1.65
C GLU A 106 -9.56 -12.18 -2.70
#